data_AF-A0AA38LB81-F1
#
_entry.id   AF-A0AA38LB81-F1
#
_cell.length_a   1.000
_cell.length_b   1.000
_cell.length_c   1.000
_cell.angle_alpha   90.00
_cell.angle_beta   90.00
_cell.angle_gamma   90.00
#
_symmetry.space_group_name_H-M   'P 1'
#
loop_
_entity.id
_entity.type
_entity.pdbx_description
1 polymer ?
#
loop_
_entity_poly.entity_id
_entity_poly.type
_entity_poly.pdbx_seq_one_letter_code
_entity_poly.pdbx_strand_id
1 'polypeptide(L)' 'VGLGAGVVLYSPLGELYPFSYKLKFDNANNTVESEALLLVMDMVKDMGIKKLRCQSDVEVIV' A
#
# COMPACT_ATOMS: atom_id res chain seq x y z
N VAL A 1 14.49 -14.84 4.52
CA VAL A 1 13.56 -13.90 5.19
C VAL A 1 12.86 -13.15 4.07
N GLY A 2 11.52 -13.08 4.05
CA GLY A 2 10.76 -12.43 2.98
C GLY A 2 10.25 -11.06 3.42
N LEU A 3 10.15 -10.12 2.48
CA LEU A 3 9.59 -8.79 2.71
C LEU A 3 8.07 -8.82 2.45
N GLY A 4 7.33 -8.05 3.23
CA GLY A 4 5.87 -7.96 3.11
C GLY A 4 5.39 -6.54 3.33
N ALA A 5 4.29 -6.18 2.67
CA ALA A 5 3.60 -4.92 2.84
C ALA A 5 2.17 -5.17 3.31
N GLY A 6 1.74 -4.41 4.32
CA GLY A 6 0.37 -4.43 4.83
C GLY A 6 -0.29 -3.09 4.59
N VAL A 7 -1.51 -3.09 4.06
CA VAL A 7 -2.26 -1.88 3.72
C VAL A 7 -3.66 -2.03 4.25
N VAL A 8 -4.19 -0.97 4.85
CA VAL A 8 -5.56 -0.95 5.33
C VAL A 8 -6.29 0.22 4.68
N LEU A 9 -7.33 -0.08 3.93
CA LEU A 9 -8.23 0.96 3.42
C LEU A 9 -9.33 1.20 4.45
N TYR A 10 -9.53 2.47 4.78
CA TYR A 10 -10.60 2.91 5.65
C TYR A 10 -11.66 3.66 4.84
N SER A 11 -12.89 3.15 4.88
CA SER A 11 -14.05 3.82 4.31
C SER A 11 -14.47 4.98 5.20
N PRO A 12 -14.93 6.12 4.64
CA PRO A 12 -15.56 7.19 5.42
C PRO A 12 -16.75 6.71 6.26
N LEU A 13 -17.34 5.56 5.92
CA LEU A 13 -18.45 4.92 6.63
C LEU A 13 -18.00 4.08 7.83
N GLY A 14 -16.70 3.97 8.10
CA GLY A 14 -16.16 3.20 9.23
C GLY A 14 -15.69 1.79 8.90
N GLU A 15 -15.80 1.37 7.63
CA GLU A 15 -15.40 0.02 7.20
C GLU A 15 -13.88 -0.07 6.99
N LEU A 16 -13.32 -1.24 7.31
CA LEU A 16 -11.90 -1.53 7.15
C LEU A 16 -11.71 -2.68 6.16
N TYR A 17 -10.83 -2.48 5.17
CA TYR A 17 -10.46 -3.47 4.19
C TYR A 17 -8.95 -3.71 4.28
N PRO A 18 -8.51 -4.72 5.07
CA PRO A 18 -7.10 -5.05 5.19
C PRO A 18 -6.62 -5.86 3.99
N PHE A 19 -5.45 -5.50 3.49
CA PHE A 19 -4.73 -6.17 2.43
C PHE A 19 -3.31 -6.47 2.89
N SER A 20 -2.79 -7.64 2.50
CA SER A 20 -1.42 -8.04 2.79
C SER A 20 -0.80 -8.61 1.53
N TYR A 21 0.38 -8.11 1.19
CA TYR A 21 1.09 -8.51 -0.01
C TYR A 21 2.50 -8.98 0.34
N LYS A 22 2.90 -10.11 -0.25
CA LYS A 22 4.26 -10.60 -0.14
C LYS A 22 5.09 -9.98 -1.25
N LEU A 23 6.10 -9.21 -0.87
CA LEU A 23 7.00 -8.58 -1.82
C LEU A 23 7.95 -9.64 -2.37
N LYS A 24 8.23 -9.57 -3.68
CA LYS A 24 9.00 -10.58 -4.41
C LYS A 24 10.51 -10.26 -4.46
N PHE A 25 10.97 -9.27 -3.71
CA PHE A 25 12.33 -8.74 -3.80
C PHE A 25 13.15 -9.06 -2.54
N ASP A 26 14.46 -9.23 -2.73
CA ASP A 26 15.42 -9.62 -1.68
C ASP A 26 16.14 -8.41 -1.04
N ASN A 27 15.85 -7.18 -1.47
CA ASN A 27 16.58 -5.95 -1.15
C ASN A 27 15.64 -4.81 -0.70
N ALA A 28 15.92 -4.25 0.48
CA ALA A 28 14.86 -3.76 1.38
C ALA A 28 14.75 -2.24 1.60
N ASN A 29 15.62 -1.36 1.09
CA ASN A 29 15.69 -0.04 1.73
C ASN A 29 14.76 1.06 1.22
N ASN A 30 14.52 1.21 -0.09
CA ASN A 30 13.61 2.25 -0.63
C ASN A 30 12.62 1.74 -1.70
N THR A 31 12.90 0.57 -2.28
CA THR A 31 12.09 -0.01 -3.36
C THR A 31 10.80 -0.66 -2.84
N VAL A 32 10.88 -1.25 -1.64
CA VAL A 32 9.77 -1.95 -0.97
C VAL A 32 8.54 -1.06 -0.78
N GLU A 33 8.74 0.16 -0.27
CA GLU A 33 7.65 1.08 0.05
C GLU A 33 7.01 1.67 -1.21
N SER A 34 7.84 2.00 -2.20
CA SER A 34 7.38 2.52 -3.48
C SER A 34 6.55 1.49 -4.25
N GLU A 35 6.97 0.22 -4.24
CA GLU A 35 6.22 -0.85 -4.91
C GLU A 35 4.98 -1.26 -4.14
N ALA A 36 5.03 -1.26 -2.80
CA ALA A 36 3.84 -1.43 -1.98
C ALA A 36 2.80 -0.35 -2.30
N LEU A 37 3.23 0.91 -2.42
CA LEU A 37 2.35 2.01 -2.78
C LEU A 37 1.78 1.86 -4.21
N LEU A 38 2.59 1.45 -5.19
CA LEU A 38 2.12 1.20 -6.56
C LEU A 38 1.07 0.09 -6.61
N LEU A 39 1.31 -1.02 -5.91
CA LEU A 39 0.35 -2.12 -5.79
C LEU A 39 -0.98 -1.67 -5.19
N VAL A 40 -0.93 -0.85 -4.14
CA VAL A 40 -2.14 -0.29 -3.53
C VAL A 40 -2.87 0.62 -4.48
N MET A 41 -2.16 1.49 -5.19
CA MET A 41 -2.78 2.39 -6.16
C MET A 41 -3.48 1.62 -7.29
N ASP A 42 -2.87 0.53 -7.76
CA ASP A 42 -3.48 -0.32 -8.79
C ASP A 42 -4.75 -1.01 -8.26
N MET A 43 -4.66 -1.57 -7.05
CA MET A 43 -5.81 -2.21 -6.39
C MET A 43 -6.96 -1.23 -6.14
N VAL A 44 -6.66 -0.01 -5.71
CA VAL A 44 -7.63 1.07 -5.46
C VAL A 44 -8.29 1.52 -6.77
N LYS A 45 -7.54 1.58 -7.87
CA LYS A 45 -8.09 1.86 -9.21
C LYS A 45 -9.04 0.76 -9.67
N ASP A 46 -8.65 -0.50 -9.52
CA ASP A 46 -9.49 -1.66 -9.87
C ASP A 46 -10.79 -1.70 -9.06
N MET A 47 -10.73 -1.27 -7.79
CA MET A 47 -11.89 -1.11 -6.92
C MET A 47 -12.78 0.10 -7.28
N GLY A 48 -12.40 0.91 -8.27
CA GLY A 48 -13.16 2.08 -8.70
C GLY A 48 -13.11 3.26 -7.72
N ILE A 49 -12.18 3.25 -6.77
CA ILE A 49 -12.04 4.30 -5.75
C ILE A 49 -11.44 5.55 -6.38
N LYS A 50 -12.15 6.68 -6.32
CA LYS A 50 -11.76 7.94 -6.99
C LYS A 50 -10.95 8.90 -6.13
N LYS A 51 -10.98 8.72 -4.81
CA LYS A 51 -10.29 9.59 -3.84
C LYS A 51 -9.68 8.72 -2.75
N LEU A 52 -8.37 8.83 -2.60
CA LEU A 52 -7.60 8.15 -1.56
C LEU A 52 -6.78 9.20 -0.82
N ARG A 53 -6.72 9.10 0.51
CA ARG A 53 -5.74 9.80 1.33
C ARG A 53 -4.77 8.76 1.86
N CYS A 54 -3.53 8.78 1.38
CA CYS A 54 -2.49 7.91 1.88
C CYS A 54 -1.94 8.51 3.18
N GLN A 55 -1.95 7.73 4.26
CA GLN A 55 -1.18 8.01 5.47
C GLN A 55 -0.14 6.92 5.60
N SER A 56 1.11 7.34 5.62
CA SER A 56 2.27 6.47 5.74
C SER A 56 3.24 7.16 6.67
N ASP A 57 3.77 6.42 7.65
CA ASP A 57 4.78 6.95 8.57
C ASP A 57 6.19 6.97 7.93
N VAL A 58 6.32 6.45 6.71
CA VAL A 58 7.57 6.42 5.96
C VAL A 58 7.72 7.63 5.04
N GLU A 59 8.88 8.26 5.14
CA GLU A 59 9.28 9.48 4.44
C GLU A 59 9.55 9.16 2.97
N VAL A 60 8.48 9.08 2.18
CA VAL A 60 8.60 8.96 0.72
C VAL A 60 9.02 10.32 0.18
N ILE A 61 10.29 10.44 -0.21
CA ILE A 61 10.81 11.59 -0.95
C ILE A 61 10.20 11.55 -2.35
N VAL A 62 9.40 12.57 -2.68
CA VAL A 62 8.78 12.81 -4.00
C VAL A 62 9.71 13.66 -4.85
#